data_AF-A0A947CRC1-F1
#
_entry.id   AF-A0A947CRC1-F1
#
_cell.length_a   1.000
_cell.length_b   1.000
_cell.length_c   1.000
_cell.angle_alpha   90.00
_cell.angle_beta   90.00
_cell.angle_gamma   90.00
#
_symmetry.space_group_name_H-M   'P 1'
#
loop_
_entity.id
_entity.type
_entity.pdbx_description
1 polymer ?
#
loop_
_entity_poly.entity_id
_entity_poly.type
_entity_poly.pdbx_seq_one_letter_code
_entity_poly.pdbx_strand_id
1 'polypeptide(L)'
;MRWMSPALRANRCRARPWMVVAALAAGCVVPPAKPPPPERVQARVVQDRLELPPLGGSGRAMVLRAEWQTRPDGRTCVNGGTIEFPLGLRLANVEACATLQPFSLSGTAQIGLPVSGSLAGFASLDGQRSKFRLETGGAMRPYQIDGLPVELAADRYYLELGFDTAATGSIGGASLSSPGGSATILIEPTEPLIYMAGDVSLPTGDKVVENAALAISVAGRLGFEPRRGLPRRIRPIRGQLFARGSVKLGKYPVAIDGEMVLSFARGVRIGANGTLELAVGLAGYSLNVELGNASVAYDSTTGGIGSFVFAAGSAKGLFDDTPLSVFEPKRPKMDVHGQFRSLRDFHLHVENDLEVRGFSLRRSVLDLTPRGATAKGRLRLPDRMGEAEMRGTVGNDRLFELAGKADLRLAGFNLVGAGLRLSPAGLAVAGKVELPGAGSVEVSGGIEASGQFELRGRGTLTPIGLRLADARVELSPRGAAVSASTRFMGQSFAVSGMIRSNGRIKLSGDTRVRVGPLRGKASLLITERRVRALVEGRACLGKKCVAIAGMEVDTKGRICPVFPVIGKKCIRVFKARRRR
;
A
#
# COMPACT_ATOMS: atom_id res chain seq x y z
N MET A 1 -25.07 13.41 30.56
CA MET A 1 -24.54 12.03 30.51
C MET A 1 -23.06 12.09 30.16
N ARG A 2 -22.18 12.02 31.18
CA ARG A 2 -20.72 11.91 31.01
C ARG A 2 -20.36 10.44 31.21
N TRP A 3 -19.82 9.79 30.18
CA TRP A 3 -19.25 8.45 30.30
C TRP A 3 -17.79 8.58 30.76
N MET A 4 -17.48 8.05 31.93
CA MET A 4 -16.13 7.87 32.44
C MET A 4 -15.56 6.56 31.87
N SER A 5 -14.38 6.64 31.27
CA SER A 5 -13.56 5.49 30.88
C SER A 5 -13.03 4.77 32.13
N PRO A 6 -12.99 3.42 32.17
CA PRO A 6 -12.36 2.70 33.27
C PRO A 6 -10.84 2.71 33.08
N ALA A 7 -10.14 3.38 34.00
CA ALA A 7 -8.70 3.28 34.14
C ALA A 7 -8.33 1.88 34.68
N LEU A 8 -7.80 1.02 33.82
CA LEU A 8 -7.08 -0.20 34.22
C LEU A 8 -5.81 0.20 34.96
N ARG A 9 -5.88 0.25 36.30
CA ARG A 9 -4.69 0.32 37.16
C ARG A 9 -4.03 -1.06 37.18
N ALA A 10 -2.87 -1.18 36.53
CA ALA A 10 -1.98 -2.31 36.72
C ALA A 10 -1.41 -2.27 38.15
N ASN A 11 -1.93 -3.12 39.03
CA ASN A 11 -1.40 -3.29 40.39
C ASN A 11 0.01 -3.89 40.33
N ARG A 12 1.02 -3.11 40.76
CA ARG A 12 2.38 -3.62 41.00
C ARG A 12 2.41 -4.33 42.35
N CYS A 13 2.37 -5.66 42.35
CA CYS A 13 2.58 -6.46 43.56
C CYS A 13 4.07 -6.61 43.86
N ARG A 14 4.52 -6.18 45.05
CA ARG A 14 5.85 -6.52 45.60
C ARG A 14 5.70 -7.80 46.42
N ALA A 15 6.04 -8.96 45.85
CA ALA A 15 6.09 -10.21 46.59
C ALA A 15 7.52 -10.49 47.09
N ARG A 16 7.65 -11.00 48.31
CA ARG A 16 8.92 -11.51 48.87
C ARG A 16 9.25 -12.87 48.24
N PRO A 17 10.55 -13.22 48.11
CA PRO A 17 11.01 -14.37 47.29
C PRO A 17 10.50 -15.75 47.71
N TRP A 18 9.87 -15.90 48.88
CA TRP A 18 9.32 -17.18 49.35
C TRP A 18 7.80 -17.37 49.11
N MET A 19 7.13 -16.42 48.45
CA MET A 19 5.69 -16.49 48.11
C MET A 19 5.42 -16.66 46.60
N VAL A 20 6.25 -17.41 45.88
CA VAL A 20 6.13 -17.55 44.41
C VAL A 20 4.90 -18.37 43.99
N VAL A 21 4.50 -19.36 44.81
CA VAL A 21 3.40 -20.28 44.47
C VAL A 21 2.02 -19.61 44.54
N ALA A 22 1.81 -18.66 45.47
CA ALA A 22 0.54 -17.93 45.58
C ALA A 22 0.37 -16.82 44.52
N ALA A 23 1.46 -16.23 44.02
CA ALA A 23 1.42 -15.17 43.02
C ALA A 23 1.06 -15.67 41.60
N LEU A 24 1.40 -16.93 41.28
CA LEU A 24 1.08 -17.56 40.00
C LEU A 24 -0.42 -17.89 39.87
N ALA A 25 -1.11 -18.18 40.98
CA ALA A 25 -2.56 -18.41 40.98
C ALA A 25 -3.39 -17.14 40.73
N ALA A 26 -2.80 -15.94 40.89
CA ALA A 26 -3.49 -14.65 40.77
C ALA A 26 -3.30 -13.95 39.41
N GLY A 27 -2.71 -14.62 38.41
CA GLY A 27 -2.50 -14.03 37.07
C GLY A 27 -1.43 -12.93 37.03
N CYS A 28 -0.54 -12.86 38.02
CA CYS A 28 0.58 -11.91 37.99
C CYS A 28 1.67 -12.38 37.02
N VAL A 29 2.04 -11.52 36.07
CA VAL A 29 3.23 -11.73 35.23
C VAL A 29 4.46 -11.46 36.08
N VAL A 30 5.10 -12.52 36.57
CA VAL A 30 6.40 -12.44 37.23
C VAL A 30 7.43 -12.13 36.13
N PRO A 31 8.12 -10.98 36.16
CA PRO A 31 9.21 -10.73 35.21
C PRO A 31 10.24 -11.85 35.38
N PRO A 32 10.77 -12.41 34.28
CA PRO A 32 11.74 -13.50 34.36
C PRO A 32 12.86 -13.10 35.32
N ALA A 33 13.18 -13.98 36.27
CA ALA A 33 14.28 -13.76 37.19
C ALA A 33 15.51 -13.36 36.36
N LYS A 34 16.08 -12.19 36.67
CA LYS A 34 17.31 -11.73 36.02
C LYS A 34 18.32 -12.88 36.19
N PRO A 35 18.87 -13.46 35.11
CA PRO A 35 19.81 -14.56 35.26
C PRO A 35 20.92 -14.12 36.21
N PRO A 36 21.43 -15.03 37.08
CA PRO A 36 22.55 -14.70 37.93
C PRO A 36 23.65 -14.08 37.07
N PRO A 37 24.33 -13.01 37.53
CA PRO A 37 25.44 -12.43 36.77
C PRO A 37 26.38 -13.59 36.44
N PRO A 38 26.77 -13.77 35.16
CA PRO A 38 27.67 -14.85 34.80
C PRO A 38 28.87 -14.77 35.73
N GLU A 39 29.16 -15.88 36.41
CA GLU A 39 30.38 -16.00 37.21
C GLU A 39 31.52 -15.54 36.30
N ARG A 40 32.16 -14.43 36.66
CA ARG A 40 33.18 -13.80 35.83
C ARG A 40 34.40 -14.71 35.84
N VAL A 41 34.40 -15.73 35.00
CA VAL A 41 35.57 -16.54 34.73
C VAL A 41 36.57 -15.60 34.04
N GLN A 42 37.60 -15.22 34.78
CA GLN A 42 38.62 -14.27 34.35
C GLN A 42 39.64 -14.99 33.47
N ALA A 43 40.13 -14.33 32.43
CA ALA A 43 41.27 -14.81 31.67
C ALA A 43 42.46 -14.97 32.64
N ARG A 44 43.13 -16.13 32.59
CA ARG A 44 44.25 -16.44 33.48
C ARG A 44 45.43 -16.94 32.66
N VAL A 45 46.63 -16.45 33.02
CA VAL A 45 47.89 -17.02 32.56
C VAL A 45 48.24 -18.17 33.50
N VAL A 46 48.35 -19.37 32.96
CA VAL A 46 48.78 -20.60 33.66
C VAL A 46 49.97 -21.14 32.88
N GLN A 47 51.19 -20.96 33.43
CA GLN A 47 52.44 -21.33 32.77
C GLN A 47 52.60 -20.65 31.40
N ASP A 48 52.65 -21.44 30.33
CA ASP A 48 52.75 -21.05 28.92
C ASP A 48 51.37 -20.94 28.23
N ARG A 49 50.28 -20.88 29.01
CA ARG A 49 48.92 -20.88 28.49
C ARG A 49 48.14 -19.68 29.00
N LEU A 50 47.57 -18.93 28.07
CA LEU A 50 46.51 -17.97 28.38
C LEU A 50 45.17 -18.65 28.10
N GLU A 51 44.47 -19.01 29.16
CA GLU A 51 43.17 -19.67 29.08
C GLU A 51 42.06 -18.62 29.14
N LEU A 52 41.20 -18.63 28.13
CA LEU A 52 40.01 -17.80 28.07
C LEU A 52 38.79 -18.61 28.50
N PRO A 53 37.82 -17.96 29.17
CA PRO A 53 36.56 -18.59 29.49
C PRO A 53 35.89 -19.18 28.23
N PRO A 54 35.08 -20.23 28.37
CA PRO A 54 34.36 -20.82 27.25
C PRO A 54 33.57 -19.75 26.48
N LEU A 55 33.90 -19.58 25.20
CA LEU A 55 33.23 -18.59 24.38
C LEU A 55 31.81 -19.09 24.06
N GLY A 56 30.82 -18.25 24.36
CA GLY A 56 29.41 -18.36 23.92
C GLY A 56 28.75 -19.74 24.08
N GLY A 57 28.95 -20.41 25.22
CA GLY A 57 28.24 -21.65 25.56
C GLY A 57 28.77 -22.92 24.90
N SER A 58 29.88 -22.86 24.17
CA SER A 58 30.53 -24.03 23.53
C SER A 58 31.11 -25.05 24.52
N GLY A 59 31.22 -24.68 25.81
CA GLY A 59 31.80 -25.53 26.86
C GLY A 59 33.31 -25.77 26.74
N ARG A 60 33.98 -25.24 25.71
CA ARG A 60 35.43 -25.39 25.50
C ARG A 60 36.14 -24.05 25.75
N ALA A 61 37.10 -24.05 26.65
CA ALA A 61 38.01 -22.93 26.85
C ALA A 61 38.88 -22.71 25.60
N MET A 62 39.12 -21.46 25.24
CA MET A 62 40.13 -21.13 24.22
C MET A 62 41.48 -21.06 24.92
N VAL A 63 42.45 -21.85 24.44
CA VAL A 63 43.77 -21.96 25.06
C VAL A 63 44.80 -21.40 24.09
N LEU A 64 45.38 -20.25 24.45
CA LEU A 64 46.42 -19.59 23.67
C LEU A 64 47.79 -20.01 24.23
N ARG A 65 48.53 -20.86 23.49
CA ARG A 65 49.81 -21.40 23.94
C ARG A 65 50.97 -20.51 23.47
N ALA A 66 51.69 -19.90 24.40
CA ALA A 66 52.80 -19.01 24.12
C ALA A 66 53.64 -18.73 25.36
N GLU A 67 54.88 -18.29 25.17
CA GLU A 67 55.71 -17.75 26.25
C GLU A 67 55.27 -16.32 26.58
N TRP A 68 54.26 -16.21 27.43
CA TRP A 68 53.69 -14.94 27.86
C TRP A 68 54.56 -14.25 28.91
N GLN A 69 54.88 -12.97 28.69
CA GLN A 69 55.61 -12.12 29.62
C GLN A 69 54.72 -10.95 30.07
N THR A 70 54.48 -10.84 31.38
CA THR A 70 53.75 -9.71 31.96
C THR A 70 54.66 -8.49 32.04
N ARG A 71 54.25 -7.40 31.38
CA ARG A 71 54.95 -6.11 31.42
C ARG A 71 54.56 -5.31 32.66
N PRO A 72 55.38 -4.32 33.08
CA PRO A 72 55.07 -3.44 34.22
C PRO A 72 53.76 -2.66 34.09
N ASP A 73 53.27 -2.45 32.87
CA ASP A 73 51.99 -1.78 32.59
C ASP A 73 50.76 -2.70 32.76
N GLY A 74 50.97 -3.94 33.22
CA GLY A 74 49.91 -4.92 33.47
C GLY A 74 49.46 -5.68 32.22
N ARG A 75 50.01 -5.38 31.03
CA ARG A 75 49.73 -6.15 29.81
C ARG A 75 50.58 -7.41 29.78
N THR A 76 50.00 -8.50 29.31
CA THR A 76 50.72 -9.77 29.12
C THR A 76 51.04 -9.92 27.63
N CYS A 77 52.32 -9.90 27.24
CA CYS A 77 52.72 -9.91 25.84
C CYS A 77 53.47 -11.18 25.45
N VAL A 78 53.39 -11.55 24.18
CA VAL A 78 54.14 -12.62 23.54
C VAL A 78 54.95 -12.04 22.37
N ASN A 79 56.18 -12.52 22.19
CA ASN A 79 57.04 -12.17 21.06
C ASN A 79 57.58 -13.46 20.42
N GLY A 80 56.78 -14.04 19.53
CA GLY A 80 57.00 -15.36 18.95
C GLY A 80 56.16 -16.45 19.63
N GLY A 81 55.56 -17.33 18.84
CA GLY A 81 54.67 -18.39 19.33
C GLY A 81 53.59 -18.77 18.33
N THR A 82 52.76 -19.76 18.68
CA THR A 82 51.63 -20.20 17.87
C THR A 82 50.33 -20.19 18.67
N ILE A 83 49.35 -19.41 18.22
CA ILE A 83 47.99 -19.45 18.76
C ILE A 83 47.15 -20.38 17.90
N GLU A 84 46.48 -21.35 18.51
CA GLU A 84 45.53 -22.23 17.82
C GLU A 84 44.11 -21.97 18.31
N PHE A 85 43.21 -21.64 17.39
CA PHE A 85 41.79 -21.45 17.69
C PHE A 85 41.03 -22.77 17.55
N PRO A 86 39.89 -22.95 18.25
CA PRO A 86 39.07 -24.16 18.16
C PRO A 86 38.58 -24.54 16.75
N LEU A 87 38.60 -23.58 15.82
CA LEU A 87 38.24 -23.75 14.41
C LEU A 87 39.40 -24.27 13.54
N GLY A 88 40.55 -24.61 14.13
CA GLY A 88 41.76 -25.04 13.41
C GLY A 88 42.55 -23.90 12.76
N LEU A 89 42.13 -22.64 12.96
CA LEU A 89 42.92 -21.47 12.58
C LEU A 89 44.16 -21.39 13.45
N ARG A 90 45.34 -21.27 12.84
CA ARG A 90 46.61 -21.10 13.52
C ARG A 90 47.18 -19.73 13.21
N LEU A 91 47.65 -19.01 14.23
CA LEU A 91 48.44 -17.81 14.06
C LEU A 91 49.86 -18.17 14.49
N ALA A 92 50.81 -18.15 13.57
CA ALA A 92 52.22 -18.38 13.83
C ALA A 92 52.96 -17.04 13.97
N ASN A 93 54.16 -17.07 14.56
CA ASN A 93 55.00 -15.88 14.74
C ASN A 93 54.25 -14.71 15.38
N VAL A 94 53.48 -15.02 16.42
CA VAL A 94 52.60 -14.06 17.09
C VAL A 94 53.41 -13.05 17.89
N GLU A 95 53.21 -11.78 17.61
CA GLU A 95 53.66 -10.64 18.41
C GLU A 95 52.43 -9.90 18.92
N ALA A 96 52.02 -10.14 20.16
CA ALA A 96 50.74 -9.64 20.68
C ALA A 96 50.78 -9.29 22.15
N CYS A 97 49.85 -8.46 22.59
CA CYS A 97 49.64 -8.12 23.99
C CYS A 97 48.17 -8.32 24.38
N ALA A 98 47.96 -8.91 25.55
CA ALA A 98 46.66 -9.12 26.16
C ALA A 98 46.45 -8.19 27.37
N THR A 99 45.24 -7.64 27.48
CA THR A 99 44.70 -7.07 28.73
C THR A 99 43.75 -8.10 29.32
N LEU A 100 43.80 -8.36 30.62
CA LEU A 100 42.96 -9.41 31.23
C LEU A 100 41.58 -8.91 31.68
N GLN A 101 41.43 -7.61 31.96
CA GLN A 101 40.20 -7.01 32.49
C GLN A 101 39.96 -5.58 31.99
N PRO A 102 39.00 -5.35 31.06
CA PRO A 102 38.30 -6.37 30.27
C PRO A 102 39.28 -7.14 29.38
N PHE A 103 38.95 -8.39 29.03
CA PHE A 103 39.82 -9.17 28.17
C PHE A 103 39.89 -8.56 26.76
N SER A 104 41.10 -8.26 26.31
CA SER A 104 41.42 -7.92 24.93
C SER A 104 42.76 -8.52 24.55
N LEU A 105 42.92 -8.92 23.29
CA LEU A 105 44.19 -9.39 22.76
C LEU A 105 44.40 -8.76 21.38
N SER A 106 45.50 -8.06 21.17
CA SER A 106 45.81 -7.48 19.86
C SER A 106 47.30 -7.57 19.53
N GLY A 107 47.62 -7.65 18.24
CA GLY A 107 48.99 -7.86 17.81
C GLY A 107 49.13 -8.03 16.31
N THR A 108 50.27 -8.57 15.90
CA THR A 108 50.50 -9.07 14.54
C THR A 108 50.85 -10.54 14.56
N ALA A 109 50.47 -11.28 13.54
CA ALA A 109 50.84 -12.68 13.40
C ALA A 109 50.86 -13.10 11.93
N GLN A 110 51.59 -14.16 11.61
CA GLN A 110 51.43 -14.86 10.35
C GLN A 110 50.24 -15.80 10.44
N ILE A 111 49.31 -15.69 9.49
CA ILE A 111 48.13 -16.54 9.49
C ILE A 111 48.46 -17.87 8.82
N GLY A 112 48.26 -18.95 9.56
CA GLY A 112 48.24 -20.32 9.07
C GLY A 112 46.79 -20.79 8.89
N LEU A 113 46.34 -20.88 7.65
CA LEU A 113 44.99 -21.37 7.36
C LEU A 113 44.98 -22.91 7.33
N PRO A 114 43.91 -23.55 7.82
CA PRO A 114 43.82 -24.99 7.78
C PRO A 114 43.72 -25.47 6.32
N VAL A 115 44.49 -26.50 5.96
CA VAL A 115 44.47 -27.15 4.63
C VAL A 115 43.15 -27.86 4.30
N SER A 116 42.23 -27.95 5.27
CA SER A 116 40.93 -28.62 5.13
C SER A 116 39.84 -27.85 5.86
N GLY A 117 38.59 -27.95 5.38
CA GLY A 117 37.42 -27.29 5.97
C GLY A 117 37.02 -26.01 5.25
N SER A 118 36.08 -25.24 5.82
CA SER A 118 35.48 -24.06 5.17
C SER A 118 36.45 -22.91 4.91
N LEU A 119 37.64 -22.94 5.52
CA LEU A 119 38.70 -21.94 5.35
C LEU A 119 39.81 -22.36 4.37
N ALA A 120 39.83 -23.60 3.90
CA ALA A 120 40.91 -24.10 3.03
C ALA A 120 41.02 -23.35 1.69
N GLY A 121 39.92 -22.77 1.22
CA GLY A 121 39.90 -22.01 -0.03
C GLY A 121 40.55 -20.62 0.05
N PHE A 122 41.02 -20.20 1.23
CA PHE A 122 41.74 -18.94 1.45
C PHE A 122 43.27 -19.08 1.41
N ALA A 123 43.81 -20.14 0.80
CA ALA A 123 45.24 -20.48 0.81
C ALA A 123 46.21 -19.35 0.41
N SER A 124 45.75 -18.32 -0.32
CA SER A 124 46.57 -17.14 -0.67
C SER A 124 46.95 -16.24 0.52
N LEU A 125 46.25 -16.37 1.64
CA LEU A 125 46.52 -15.62 2.88
C LEU A 125 47.55 -16.32 3.78
N ASP A 126 47.93 -17.55 3.44
CA ASP A 126 48.86 -18.34 4.23
C ASP A 126 50.24 -17.67 4.28
N GLY A 127 50.79 -17.54 5.49
CA GLY A 127 52.08 -16.90 5.72
C GLY A 127 52.07 -15.35 5.67
N GLN A 128 50.95 -14.71 5.33
CA GLN A 128 50.85 -13.25 5.39
C GLN A 128 50.84 -12.76 6.84
N ARG A 129 51.62 -11.70 7.11
CA ARG A 129 51.63 -11.03 8.40
C ARG A 129 50.46 -10.06 8.47
N SER A 130 49.57 -10.29 9.42
CA SER A 130 48.32 -9.54 9.57
C SER A 130 48.21 -8.97 10.97
N LYS A 131 47.53 -7.83 11.10
CA LYS A 131 47.10 -7.32 12.39
C LYS A 131 45.94 -8.18 12.87
N PHE A 132 45.86 -8.47 14.15
CA PHE A 132 44.69 -9.12 14.71
C PHE A 132 44.25 -8.51 16.02
N ARG A 133 42.97 -8.67 16.33
CA ARG A 133 42.33 -8.20 17.56
C ARG A 133 41.25 -9.20 17.98
N LEU A 134 41.28 -9.64 19.23
CA LEU A 134 40.27 -10.50 19.85
C LEU A 134 39.65 -9.75 21.03
N GLU A 135 38.40 -9.34 20.87
CA GLU A 135 37.67 -8.56 21.89
C GLU A 135 36.18 -8.89 21.90
N THR A 136 35.49 -8.46 22.96
CA THR A 136 34.04 -8.53 22.99
C THR A 136 33.41 -7.55 22.00
N GLY A 137 32.25 -7.91 21.43
CA GLY A 137 31.50 -7.01 20.55
C GLY A 137 31.12 -5.71 21.23
N GLY A 138 30.96 -5.70 22.57
CA GLY A 138 30.71 -4.48 23.34
C GLY A 138 31.88 -3.52 23.33
N ALA A 139 33.11 -4.03 23.39
CA ALA A 139 34.34 -3.24 23.33
C ALA A 139 34.69 -2.78 21.90
N MET A 140 34.26 -3.53 20.90
CA MET A 140 34.45 -3.19 19.48
C MET A 140 33.43 -2.15 18.96
N ARG A 141 32.34 -1.85 19.69
CA ARG A 141 31.29 -0.94 19.23
C ARG A 141 31.69 0.55 19.33
N PRO A 142 31.30 1.41 18.36
CA PRO A 142 30.70 1.04 17.08
C PRO A 142 31.75 0.38 16.17
N TYR A 143 31.43 -0.79 15.64
CA TYR A 143 32.35 -1.50 14.73
C TYR A 143 31.91 -1.25 13.29
N GLN A 144 32.87 -0.90 12.43
CA GLN A 144 32.64 -0.66 11.02
C GLN A 144 33.68 -1.41 10.19
N ILE A 145 33.24 -2.04 9.11
CA ILE A 145 34.13 -2.61 8.08
C ILE A 145 33.89 -1.77 6.82
N ASP A 146 34.92 -1.07 6.35
CA ASP A 146 34.85 -0.15 5.20
C ASP A 146 33.66 0.85 5.29
N GLY A 147 33.48 1.44 6.47
CA GLY A 147 32.42 2.41 6.76
C GLY A 147 31.03 1.79 6.97
N LEU A 148 30.88 0.47 6.85
CA LEU A 148 29.61 -0.23 7.05
C LEU A 148 29.47 -0.67 8.52
N PRO A 149 28.43 -0.21 9.25
CA PRO A 149 28.23 -0.61 10.63
C PRO A 149 27.89 -2.11 10.72
N VAL A 150 28.59 -2.81 11.61
CA VAL A 150 28.33 -4.22 11.92
C VAL A 150 27.83 -4.31 13.36
N GLU A 151 26.65 -4.91 13.54
CA GLU A 151 26.11 -5.16 14.87
C GLU A 151 26.74 -6.40 15.49
N LEU A 152 27.67 -6.17 16.44
CA LEU A 152 28.31 -7.24 17.20
C LEU A 152 27.58 -7.47 18.51
N ALA A 153 27.17 -8.70 18.84
CA ALA A 153 26.62 -9.02 20.16
C ALA A 153 27.60 -8.62 21.27
N ALA A 154 27.11 -7.83 22.24
CA ALA A 154 27.97 -7.13 23.20
C ALA A 154 28.78 -8.08 24.11
N ASP A 155 28.26 -9.27 24.36
CA ASP A 155 28.76 -10.30 25.26
C ASP A 155 29.54 -11.42 24.55
N ARG A 156 29.72 -11.33 23.23
CA ARG A 156 30.45 -12.33 22.43
C ARG A 156 31.81 -11.83 22.03
N TYR A 157 32.78 -12.73 21.90
CA TYR A 157 34.12 -12.41 21.42
C TYR A 157 34.21 -12.57 19.91
N TYR A 158 34.95 -11.67 19.28
CA TYR A 158 35.22 -11.67 17.85
C TYR A 158 36.72 -11.54 17.62
N LEU A 159 37.26 -12.37 16.72
CA LEU A 159 38.62 -12.29 16.21
C LEU A 159 38.60 -11.53 14.89
N GLU A 160 39.08 -10.30 14.93
CA GLU A 160 39.37 -9.45 13.77
C GLU A 160 40.78 -9.74 13.26
N LEU A 161 40.92 -9.91 11.95
CA LEU A 161 42.18 -10.08 11.22
C LEU A 161 42.21 -9.02 10.11
N GLY A 162 43.11 -8.04 10.22
CA GLY A 162 43.33 -6.99 9.23
C GLY A 162 44.56 -7.29 8.37
N PHE A 163 44.38 -7.24 7.06
CA PHE A 163 45.40 -7.48 6.05
C PHE A 163 45.74 -6.16 5.35
N ASP A 164 47.02 -5.84 5.22
CA ASP A 164 47.47 -4.61 4.55
C ASP A 164 47.62 -4.78 3.01
N THR A 165 47.36 -5.98 2.47
CA THR A 165 47.46 -6.29 1.03
C THR A 165 46.17 -6.87 0.47
N ALA A 166 46.01 -6.78 -0.85
CA ALA A 166 44.88 -7.36 -1.57
C ALA A 166 44.80 -8.87 -1.30
N ALA A 167 43.73 -9.30 -0.64
CA ALA A 167 43.42 -10.70 -0.41
C ALA A 167 42.61 -11.26 -1.59
N THR A 168 42.94 -12.47 -2.04
CA THR A 168 42.12 -13.23 -2.99
C THR A 168 41.72 -14.57 -2.41
N GLY A 169 40.47 -14.72 -1.96
CA GLY A 169 39.96 -15.98 -1.40
C GLY A 169 39.05 -16.69 -2.39
N SER A 170 38.97 -18.01 -2.35
CA SER A 170 37.89 -18.74 -3.03
C SER A 170 37.06 -19.53 -2.02
N ILE A 171 35.73 -19.47 -2.14
CA ILE A 171 34.83 -20.33 -1.36
C ILE A 171 33.77 -20.90 -2.29
N GLY A 172 33.70 -22.23 -2.38
CA GLY A 172 32.70 -22.89 -3.22
C GLY A 172 32.78 -22.51 -4.70
N GLY A 173 33.97 -22.16 -5.19
CA GLY A 173 34.22 -21.71 -6.57
C GLY A 173 34.06 -20.20 -6.79
N ALA A 174 33.43 -19.44 -5.90
CA ALA A 174 33.41 -17.97 -6.01
C ALA A 174 34.75 -17.39 -5.57
N SER A 175 35.34 -16.50 -6.35
CA SER A 175 36.55 -15.75 -5.99
C SER A 175 36.16 -14.40 -5.38
N LEU A 176 36.63 -14.15 -4.16
CA LEU A 176 36.59 -12.87 -3.50
C LEU A 176 37.93 -12.20 -3.73
N SER A 177 37.94 -10.99 -4.28
CA SER A 177 39.14 -10.17 -4.39
C SER A 177 38.87 -8.81 -3.77
N SER A 178 39.79 -8.29 -2.97
CA SER A 178 39.79 -6.87 -2.58
C SER A 178 40.80 -6.13 -3.48
N PRO A 179 40.39 -5.50 -4.59
CA PRO A 179 41.31 -4.84 -5.50
C PRO A 179 41.79 -3.53 -4.86
N GLY A 180 43.04 -3.50 -4.41
CA GLY A 180 43.70 -2.27 -3.96
C GLY A 180 43.40 -1.82 -2.53
N GLY A 181 42.84 -2.67 -1.66
CA GLY A 181 42.46 -2.30 -0.29
C GLY A 181 42.85 -3.33 0.78
N SER A 182 42.91 -2.86 2.03
CA SER A 182 43.03 -3.69 3.22
C SER A 182 41.81 -4.61 3.36
N ALA A 183 42.00 -5.90 3.59
CA ALA A 183 40.89 -6.80 3.91
C ALA A 183 40.73 -6.90 5.44
N THR A 184 39.50 -6.97 5.93
CA THR A 184 39.23 -7.27 7.34
C THR A 184 38.39 -8.53 7.43
N ILE A 185 38.89 -9.54 8.12
CA ILE A 185 38.18 -10.77 8.45
C ILE A 185 37.80 -10.71 9.92
N LEU A 186 36.51 -10.57 10.21
CA LEU A 186 35.99 -10.76 11.56
C LEU A 186 35.48 -12.19 11.68
N ILE A 187 35.80 -12.91 12.76
CA ILE A 187 35.39 -14.30 13.04
C ILE A 187 34.75 -14.36 14.44
N GLU A 188 33.50 -14.79 14.53
CA GLU A 188 32.90 -15.21 15.80
C GLU A 188 33.25 -16.69 16.08
N PRO A 189 33.98 -17.04 17.15
CA PRO A 189 34.43 -18.43 17.38
C PRO A 189 33.29 -19.44 17.61
N THR A 190 32.13 -18.98 18.11
CA THR A 190 30.96 -19.83 18.37
C THR A 190 30.05 -20.04 17.17
N GLU A 191 30.23 -19.21 16.16
CA GLU A 191 29.52 -19.28 14.90
C GLU A 191 30.47 -18.64 13.89
N PRO A 192 31.34 -19.39 13.20
CA PRO A 192 32.33 -18.81 12.30
C PRO A 192 31.61 -18.00 11.24
N LEU A 193 31.56 -16.71 11.52
CA LEU A 193 30.93 -15.68 10.75
C LEU A 193 32.06 -14.87 10.17
N ILE A 194 32.38 -15.10 8.90
CA ILE A 194 33.51 -14.45 8.24
C ILE A 194 32.98 -13.20 7.56
N TYR A 195 33.40 -12.02 8.02
CA TYR A 195 33.12 -10.78 7.31
C TYR A 195 34.23 -10.48 6.30
N MET A 196 33.90 -10.00 5.10
CA MET A 196 34.85 -9.51 4.10
C MET A 196 34.24 -8.33 3.37
N ALA A 197 35.05 -7.39 2.90
CA ALA A 197 34.61 -6.31 2.04
C ALA A 197 35.41 -6.32 0.72
N GLY A 198 34.73 -6.20 -0.42
CA GLY A 198 35.36 -6.21 -1.73
C GLY A 198 34.43 -6.56 -2.89
N ASP A 199 35.00 -6.68 -4.09
CA ASP A 199 34.27 -7.11 -5.28
C ASP A 199 34.16 -8.64 -5.31
N VAL A 200 32.96 -9.15 -5.59
CA VAL A 200 32.72 -10.59 -5.79
C VAL A 200 32.57 -10.88 -7.27
N SER A 201 33.43 -11.76 -7.78
CA SER A 201 33.35 -12.26 -9.15
C SER A 201 32.98 -13.74 -9.16
N LEU A 202 32.09 -14.12 -10.08
CA LEU A 202 31.79 -15.53 -10.36
C LEU A 202 32.96 -16.19 -11.13
N PRO A 203 33.02 -17.53 -11.18
CA PRO A 203 33.97 -18.26 -12.03
C PRO A 203 33.96 -17.83 -13.50
N THR A 204 32.85 -17.24 -13.97
CA THR A 204 32.70 -16.71 -15.33
C THR A 204 33.47 -15.41 -15.57
N GLY A 205 34.03 -14.79 -14.52
CA GLY A 205 34.67 -13.48 -14.56
C GLY A 205 33.70 -12.31 -14.39
N ASP A 206 32.39 -12.59 -14.34
CA ASP A 206 31.38 -11.55 -14.14
C ASP A 206 31.42 -11.03 -12.69
N LYS A 207 31.57 -9.72 -12.52
CA LYS A 207 31.36 -9.06 -11.24
C LYS A 207 29.88 -9.13 -10.88
N VAL A 208 29.55 -9.82 -9.80
CA VAL A 208 28.17 -9.99 -9.33
C VAL A 208 27.83 -9.01 -8.22
N VAL A 209 28.83 -8.59 -7.44
CA VAL A 209 28.66 -7.59 -6.37
C VAL A 209 29.87 -6.68 -6.34
N GLU A 210 29.65 -5.37 -6.44
CA GLU A 210 30.69 -4.33 -6.30
C GLU A 210 30.63 -3.73 -4.89
N ASN A 211 31.79 -3.46 -4.28
CA ASN A 211 31.91 -2.89 -2.92
C ASN A 211 31.05 -3.61 -1.85
N ALA A 212 31.06 -4.95 -1.91
CA ALA A 212 30.16 -5.76 -1.09
C ALA A 212 30.75 -6.02 0.29
N ALA A 213 29.99 -5.79 1.37
CA ALA A 213 30.28 -6.45 2.64
C ALA A 213 29.59 -7.82 2.66
N LEU A 214 30.36 -8.88 2.81
CA LEU A 214 29.92 -10.26 2.84
C LEU A 214 30.10 -10.80 4.24
N ALA A 215 29.11 -11.47 4.80
CA ALA A 215 29.24 -12.21 6.05
C ALA A 215 28.85 -13.67 5.81
N ILE A 216 29.71 -14.63 6.15
CA ILE A 216 29.43 -16.05 5.91
C ILE A 216 29.26 -16.79 7.23
N SER A 217 28.05 -17.26 7.55
CA SER A 217 27.75 -18.12 8.72
C SER A 217 27.70 -19.59 8.31
N VAL A 218 28.61 -20.40 8.85
CA VAL A 218 28.59 -21.86 8.64
C VAL A 218 27.34 -22.52 9.24
N ALA A 219 26.84 -22.00 10.36
CA ALA A 219 25.64 -22.52 11.04
C ALA A 219 24.33 -22.05 10.40
N GLY A 220 24.40 -21.13 9.42
CA GLY A 220 23.25 -20.61 8.72
C GLY A 220 22.30 -19.80 9.60
N ARG A 221 22.80 -19.05 10.60
CA ARG A 221 21.94 -18.32 11.56
C ARG A 221 21.80 -16.84 11.25
N LEU A 222 22.35 -16.35 10.13
CA LEU A 222 22.16 -14.96 9.70
C LEU A 222 20.69 -14.70 9.43
N GLY A 223 20.06 -13.90 10.27
CA GLY A 223 18.65 -13.61 10.18
C GLY A 223 18.36 -12.59 9.08
N PHE A 224 17.35 -12.89 8.27
CA PHE A 224 16.66 -11.90 7.45
C PHE A 224 15.35 -11.52 8.12
N GLU A 225 15.25 -10.27 8.52
CA GLU A 225 13.99 -9.67 8.97
C GLU A 225 13.51 -8.69 7.88
N PRO A 226 12.34 -8.94 7.26
CA PRO A 226 11.84 -8.05 6.24
C PRO A 226 11.39 -6.73 6.89
N ARG A 227 11.91 -5.60 6.39
CA ARG A 227 11.54 -4.24 6.83
C ARG A 227 10.08 -3.90 6.50
N ARG A 228 9.50 -4.56 5.49
CA ARG A 228 8.07 -4.47 5.16
C ARG A 228 7.40 -5.83 5.30
N GLY A 229 6.12 -5.83 5.68
CA GLY A 229 5.33 -7.05 5.80
C GLY A 229 5.28 -7.81 4.48
N LEU A 230 6.04 -8.90 4.38
CA LEU A 230 5.89 -9.85 3.29
C LEU A 230 4.58 -10.64 3.48
N PRO A 231 3.91 -11.06 2.40
CA PRO A 231 2.78 -11.98 2.48
C PRO A 231 3.13 -13.18 3.39
N ARG A 232 2.20 -13.56 4.28
CA ARG A 232 2.38 -14.52 5.41
C ARG A 232 3.03 -15.89 5.08
N ARG A 233 3.29 -16.19 3.82
CA ARG A 233 3.82 -17.46 3.35
C ARG A 233 5.34 -17.59 3.50
N ILE A 234 6.07 -16.52 3.83
CA ILE A 234 7.54 -16.57 3.89
C ILE A 234 7.98 -16.65 5.34
N ARG A 235 8.48 -17.84 5.72
CA ARG A 235 9.14 -18.05 7.01
C ARG A 235 10.42 -17.20 7.08
N PRO A 236 10.82 -16.71 8.27
CA PRO A 236 12.11 -16.05 8.46
C PRO A 236 13.22 -16.82 7.75
N ILE A 237 14.02 -16.11 6.96
CA ILE A 237 15.15 -16.72 6.27
C ILE A 237 16.33 -16.64 7.23
N ARG A 238 16.92 -17.80 7.52
CA ARG A 238 18.21 -17.88 8.19
C ARG A 238 19.22 -18.40 7.17
N GLY A 239 20.18 -17.55 6.84
CA GLY A 239 21.11 -17.76 5.74
C GLY A 239 22.53 -18.06 6.19
N GLN A 240 23.30 -18.62 5.27
CA GLN A 240 24.74 -18.82 5.40
C GLN A 240 25.54 -17.65 4.84
N LEU A 241 24.95 -16.81 3.98
CA LEU A 241 25.64 -15.68 3.39
C LEU A 241 24.80 -14.42 3.62
N PHE A 242 25.42 -13.35 4.08
CA PHE A 242 24.89 -12.00 4.08
C PHE A 242 25.73 -11.20 3.08
N ALA A 243 25.11 -10.35 2.29
CA ALA A 243 25.79 -9.43 1.39
C ALA A 243 25.13 -8.06 1.50
N ARG A 244 25.90 -6.99 1.43
CA ARG A 244 25.38 -5.63 1.29
C ARG A 244 25.99 -4.96 0.08
N GLY A 245 25.16 -4.44 -0.83
CA GLY A 245 25.60 -3.79 -2.07
C GLY A 245 24.59 -4.01 -3.20
N SER A 246 24.97 -3.64 -4.42
CA SER A 246 24.17 -3.86 -5.62
C SER A 246 24.41 -5.28 -6.16
N VAL A 247 23.34 -6.07 -6.22
CA VAL A 247 23.36 -7.47 -6.67
C VAL A 247 22.44 -7.59 -7.88
N LYS A 248 23.01 -8.01 -9.01
CA LYS A 248 22.25 -8.35 -10.22
C LYS A 248 21.95 -9.85 -10.21
N LEU A 249 20.67 -10.23 -10.26
CA LEU A 249 20.25 -11.64 -10.26
C LEU A 249 20.34 -12.28 -11.66
N GLY A 250 21.56 -12.43 -12.17
CA GLY A 250 21.86 -13.14 -13.42
C GLY A 250 21.10 -12.57 -14.64
N LYS A 251 20.39 -13.44 -15.37
CA LYS A 251 19.56 -13.05 -16.53
C LYS A 251 18.24 -12.38 -16.15
N TYR A 252 17.85 -12.42 -14.87
CA TYR A 252 16.64 -11.75 -14.44
C TYR A 252 16.91 -10.24 -14.36
N PRO A 253 15.99 -9.40 -14.84
CA PRO A 253 16.12 -7.95 -14.78
C PRO A 253 15.76 -7.45 -13.38
N VAL A 254 16.46 -8.00 -12.38
CA VAL A 254 16.30 -7.71 -10.97
C VAL A 254 17.66 -7.30 -10.43
N ALA A 255 17.79 -6.02 -10.08
CA ALA A 255 18.90 -5.50 -9.32
C ALA A 255 18.41 -5.12 -7.93
N ILE A 256 19.16 -5.52 -6.91
CA ILE A 256 18.86 -5.19 -5.52
C ILE A 256 20.05 -4.43 -4.98
N ASP A 257 19.85 -3.18 -4.61
CA ASP A 257 20.84 -2.40 -3.84
C ASP A 257 20.41 -2.37 -2.38
N GLY A 258 21.10 -3.13 -1.53
CA GLY A 258 20.77 -3.20 -0.12
C GLY A 258 21.38 -4.39 0.60
N GLU A 259 20.73 -4.80 1.68
CA GLU A 259 21.13 -5.95 2.51
C GLU A 259 20.47 -7.22 1.99
N MET A 260 21.22 -8.29 1.85
CA MET A 260 20.76 -9.57 1.36
C MET A 260 21.25 -10.69 2.27
N VAL A 261 20.44 -11.73 2.43
CA VAL A 261 20.74 -12.97 3.14
C VAL A 261 20.40 -14.14 2.22
N LEU A 262 21.34 -15.05 1.98
CA LEU A 262 21.15 -16.27 1.21
C LEU A 262 21.25 -17.50 2.11
N SER A 263 20.32 -18.42 1.92
CA SER A 263 20.28 -19.74 2.56
C SER A 263 20.41 -20.83 1.50
N PHE A 264 21.26 -21.83 1.75
CA PHE A 264 21.50 -22.99 0.87
C PHE A 264 21.09 -24.33 1.51
N ALA A 265 20.68 -24.33 2.78
CA ALA A 265 20.49 -25.57 3.57
C ALA A 265 19.43 -26.53 3.01
N ARG A 266 18.45 -26.01 2.26
CA ARG A 266 17.35 -26.78 1.66
C ARG A 266 16.96 -26.14 0.33
N GLY A 267 17.91 -25.97 -0.59
CA GLY A 267 17.74 -25.13 -1.77
C GLY A 267 18.08 -23.66 -1.51
N VAL A 268 18.06 -22.86 -2.56
CA VAL A 268 18.40 -21.43 -2.52
C VAL A 268 17.20 -20.63 -2.03
N ARG A 269 17.35 -19.94 -0.90
CA ARG A 269 16.42 -18.92 -0.42
C ARG A 269 17.16 -17.61 -0.27
N ILE A 270 16.60 -16.52 -0.78
CA ILE A 270 17.22 -15.20 -0.71
C ILE A 270 16.22 -14.29 0.00
N GLY A 271 16.68 -13.52 0.99
CA GLY A 271 15.91 -12.42 1.58
C GLY A 271 16.71 -11.14 1.38
N ALA A 272 16.10 -10.07 0.88
CA ALA A 272 16.79 -8.81 0.71
C ALA A 272 15.95 -7.60 1.14
N ASN A 273 16.60 -6.58 1.69
CA ASN A 273 16.04 -5.30 2.07
C ASN A 273 16.81 -4.19 1.36
N GLY A 274 16.15 -3.32 0.59
CA GLY A 274 16.87 -2.28 -0.15
C GLY A 274 16.03 -1.55 -1.18
N THR A 275 16.70 -1.04 -2.21
CA THR A 275 16.08 -0.59 -3.44
C THR A 275 16.04 -1.76 -4.42
N LEU A 276 14.86 -2.09 -4.90
CA LEU A 276 14.66 -3.13 -5.92
C LEU A 276 14.36 -2.44 -7.24
N GLU A 277 15.16 -2.71 -8.27
CA GLU A 277 14.82 -2.40 -9.64
C GLU A 277 14.26 -3.66 -10.30
N LEU A 278 13.00 -3.60 -10.72
CA LEU A 278 12.31 -4.68 -11.40
C LEU A 278 11.93 -4.21 -12.80
N ALA A 279 12.48 -4.82 -13.86
CA ALA A 279 11.96 -4.64 -15.22
C ALA A 279 11.11 -5.84 -15.62
N VAL A 280 9.78 -5.73 -15.59
CA VAL A 280 8.89 -6.86 -15.96
C VAL A 280 8.04 -6.55 -17.17
N GLY A 281 8.09 -7.46 -18.15
CA GLY A 281 7.22 -7.54 -19.31
C GLY A 281 5.81 -8.01 -18.92
N LEU A 282 4.90 -7.12 -18.51
CA LEU A 282 3.53 -7.49 -18.11
C LEU A 282 2.57 -7.29 -19.28
N ALA A 283 2.00 -8.34 -19.87
CA ALA A 283 0.95 -8.22 -20.90
C ALA A 283 1.28 -7.25 -22.06
N GLY A 284 2.56 -7.10 -22.41
CA GLY A 284 3.06 -6.14 -23.42
C GLY A 284 3.71 -4.86 -22.87
N TYR A 285 3.77 -4.65 -21.55
CA TYR A 285 4.40 -3.48 -20.92
C TYR A 285 5.77 -3.80 -20.37
N SER A 286 6.72 -2.89 -20.50
CA SER A 286 7.91 -2.89 -19.66
C SER A 286 7.62 -2.05 -18.41
N LEU A 287 7.40 -2.71 -17.29
CA LEU A 287 7.28 -2.04 -16.00
C LEU A 287 8.67 -1.96 -15.37
N ASN A 288 9.27 -0.77 -15.33
CA ASN A 288 10.50 -0.51 -14.58
C ASN A 288 10.14 0.07 -13.23
N VAL A 289 10.13 -0.76 -12.19
CA VAL A 289 9.79 -0.32 -10.84
C VAL A 289 11.06 -0.15 -10.05
N GLU A 290 11.35 1.09 -9.68
CA GLU A 290 12.24 1.37 -8.57
C GLU A 290 11.41 1.32 -7.28
N LEU A 291 11.75 0.37 -6.43
CA LEU A 291 11.04 0.02 -5.22
C LEU A 291 11.94 0.31 -4.02
N GLY A 292 11.73 1.44 -3.37
CA GLY A 292 12.49 1.85 -2.19
C GLY A 292 11.98 1.16 -0.92
N ASN A 293 12.89 0.86 0.01
CA ASN A 293 12.59 0.09 1.23
C ASN A 293 11.84 -1.22 0.92
N ALA A 294 12.19 -1.85 -0.19
CA ALA A 294 11.65 -3.14 -0.58
C ALA A 294 12.17 -4.21 0.36
N SER A 295 11.29 -5.12 0.76
CA SER A 295 11.66 -6.43 1.25
C SER A 295 11.32 -7.44 0.17
N VAL A 296 12.28 -8.29 -0.14
CA VAL A 296 12.21 -9.27 -1.21
C VAL A 296 12.55 -10.62 -0.63
N ALA A 297 11.86 -11.66 -1.06
CA ALA A 297 12.23 -13.02 -0.77
C ALA A 297 12.05 -13.92 -1.99
N TYR A 298 13.06 -14.74 -2.25
CA TYR A 298 13.05 -15.78 -3.26
C TYR A 298 13.19 -17.14 -2.58
N ASP A 299 12.44 -18.13 -3.04
CA ASP A 299 12.51 -19.50 -2.57
C ASP A 299 12.47 -20.46 -3.76
N SER A 300 13.60 -21.11 -4.05
CA SER A 300 13.70 -22.09 -5.14
C SER A 300 12.98 -23.41 -4.86
N THR A 301 12.58 -23.68 -3.62
CA THR A 301 11.99 -24.97 -3.23
C THR A 301 10.53 -25.15 -3.65
N THR A 302 9.86 -24.07 -4.03
CA THR A 302 8.41 -24.04 -4.26
C THR A 302 7.99 -24.47 -5.68
N GLY A 303 8.85 -25.21 -6.40
CA GLY A 303 8.58 -25.81 -7.70
C GLY A 303 9.13 -25.01 -8.89
N GLY A 304 9.48 -25.72 -9.96
CA GLY A 304 9.93 -25.17 -11.26
C GLY A 304 11.11 -24.20 -11.15
N ILE A 305 10.80 -22.90 -11.17
CA ILE A 305 11.75 -21.79 -11.28
C ILE A 305 11.91 -21.04 -9.92
N GLY A 306 11.21 -21.49 -8.88
CA GLY A 306 11.13 -20.84 -7.57
C GLY A 306 10.05 -19.76 -7.49
N SER A 307 9.68 -19.39 -6.27
CA SER A 307 8.73 -18.29 -6.01
C SER A 307 9.46 -17.06 -5.52
N PHE A 308 9.20 -15.94 -6.16
CA PHE A 308 9.67 -14.60 -5.80
C PHE A 308 8.50 -13.80 -5.22
N VAL A 309 8.70 -13.14 -4.09
CA VAL A 309 7.69 -12.31 -3.44
C VAL A 309 8.35 -11.06 -2.91
N PHE A 310 7.68 -9.92 -3.02
CA PHE A 310 8.18 -8.68 -2.46
C PHE A 310 7.07 -7.81 -1.89
N ALA A 311 7.47 -6.91 -1.01
CA ALA A 311 6.65 -5.82 -0.48
C ALA A 311 7.52 -4.55 -0.48
N ALA A 312 7.04 -3.48 -1.10
CA ALA A 312 7.84 -2.30 -1.33
C ALA A 312 7.00 -1.02 -1.37
N GLY A 313 7.67 0.12 -1.19
CA GLY A 313 7.09 1.42 -1.52
C GLY A 313 7.56 1.81 -2.91
N SER A 314 6.68 2.28 -3.80
CA SER A 314 7.14 2.82 -5.08
C SER A 314 8.03 4.05 -4.86
N ALA A 315 9.18 4.08 -5.52
CA ALA A 315 10.09 5.23 -5.49
C ALA A 315 9.72 6.26 -6.58
N LYS A 316 9.16 5.83 -7.71
CA LYS A 316 8.75 6.70 -8.82
C LYS A 316 7.55 6.11 -9.59
N GLY A 317 6.95 6.90 -10.48
CA GLY A 317 5.66 6.67 -11.15
C GLY A 317 5.53 5.27 -11.78
N LEU A 318 4.93 4.36 -11.01
CA LEU A 318 4.68 2.97 -11.39
C LEU A 318 3.89 2.83 -12.70
N PHE A 319 3.09 3.84 -13.03
CA PHE A 319 2.19 3.80 -14.17
C PHE A 319 2.65 4.66 -15.34
N ASP A 320 3.78 5.36 -15.21
CA ASP A 320 4.32 6.22 -16.25
C ASP A 320 4.57 5.40 -17.53
N ASP A 321 4.17 5.95 -18.68
CA ASP A 321 4.24 5.31 -20.00
C ASP A 321 3.48 3.98 -20.16
N THR A 322 2.67 3.58 -19.17
CA THR A 322 1.80 2.39 -19.26
C THR A 322 0.35 2.78 -19.54
N PRO A 323 -0.52 1.86 -19.98
CA PRO A 323 -1.96 2.12 -20.04
C PRO A 323 -2.61 2.41 -18.69
N LEU A 324 -1.94 2.07 -17.59
CA LEU A 324 -2.37 2.42 -16.24
C LEU A 324 -2.10 3.88 -15.88
N SER A 325 -1.40 4.65 -16.72
CA SER A 325 -1.20 6.11 -16.54
C SER A 325 -2.49 6.91 -16.42
N VAL A 326 -3.63 6.32 -16.81
CA VAL A 326 -4.97 6.88 -16.54
C VAL A 326 -5.33 6.93 -15.05
N PHE A 327 -4.62 6.19 -14.21
CA PHE A 327 -4.70 6.22 -12.75
C PHE A 327 -3.54 7.03 -12.20
N GLU A 328 -3.80 8.28 -11.84
CA GLU A 328 -2.79 9.16 -11.26
C GLU A 328 -2.75 8.93 -9.73
N PRO A 329 -1.62 8.51 -9.15
CA PRO A 329 -1.52 8.30 -7.71
C PRO A 329 -1.56 9.63 -6.96
N LYS A 330 -2.46 9.76 -5.97
CA LYS A 330 -2.55 10.98 -5.13
C LYS A 330 -1.42 11.10 -4.11
N ARG A 331 -0.78 9.97 -3.79
CA ARG A 331 0.41 9.93 -2.93
C ARG A 331 1.60 9.50 -3.77
N PRO A 332 2.77 10.15 -3.62
CA PRO A 332 3.96 9.82 -4.40
C PRO A 332 4.46 8.39 -4.14
N LYS A 333 4.19 7.85 -2.94
CA LYS A 333 4.53 6.49 -2.54
C LYS A 333 3.29 5.60 -2.62
N MET A 334 3.36 4.54 -3.41
CA MET A 334 2.40 3.44 -3.47
C MET A 334 2.90 2.27 -2.64
N ASP A 335 2.00 1.54 -1.99
CA ASP A 335 2.34 0.27 -1.38
C ASP A 335 2.14 -0.84 -2.40
N VAL A 336 3.22 -1.56 -2.72
CA VAL A 336 3.27 -2.55 -3.79
C VAL A 336 3.65 -3.91 -3.20
N HIS A 337 2.82 -4.91 -3.47
CA HIS A 337 3.08 -6.31 -3.13
C HIS A 337 3.11 -7.13 -4.42
N GLY A 338 4.19 -7.85 -4.65
CA GLY A 338 4.32 -8.71 -5.83
C GLY A 338 4.55 -10.16 -5.46
N GLN A 339 4.00 -11.06 -6.26
CA GLN A 339 4.30 -12.49 -6.24
C GLN A 339 4.52 -12.98 -7.67
N PHE A 340 5.64 -13.64 -7.91
CA PHE A 340 6.03 -14.19 -9.20
C PHE A 340 6.40 -15.67 -9.00
N ARG A 341 5.73 -16.55 -9.73
CA ARG A 341 6.10 -17.98 -9.85
C ARG A 341 6.76 -18.27 -11.20
N SER A 342 6.40 -17.49 -12.21
CA SER A 342 7.07 -17.43 -13.50
C SER A 342 6.73 -16.09 -14.18
N LEU A 343 7.36 -15.78 -15.32
CA LEU A 343 6.96 -14.62 -16.13
C LEU A 343 5.52 -14.72 -16.65
N ARG A 344 4.93 -15.92 -16.67
CA ARG A 344 3.54 -16.18 -17.08
C ARG A 344 2.57 -16.35 -15.92
N ASP A 345 3.08 -16.34 -14.68
CA ASP A 345 2.28 -16.52 -13.45
C ASP A 345 2.81 -15.53 -12.40
N PHE A 346 2.24 -14.33 -12.45
CA PHE A 346 2.53 -13.25 -11.52
C PHE A 346 1.24 -12.61 -11.01
N HIS A 347 1.35 -11.96 -9.86
CA HIS A 347 0.31 -11.14 -9.26
C HIS A 347 0.98 -9.91 -8.64
N LEU A 348 0.58 -8.72 -9.05
CA LEU A 348 1.09 -7.46 -8.53
C LEU A 348 -0.09 -6.67 -7.98
N HIS A 349 -0.05 -6.41 -6.68
CA HIS A 349 -1.10 -5.76 -5.90
C HIS A 349 -0.59 -4.38 -5.48
N VAL A 350 -1.32 -3.34 -5.86
CA VAL A 350 -0.94 -1.95 -5.61
C VAL A 350 -2.05 -1.28 -4.81
N GLU A 351 -1.71 -0.69 -3.66
CA GLU A 351 -2.62 0.10 -2.86
C GLU A 351 -2.24 1.59 -2.90
N ASN A 352 -3.19 2.45 -3.26
CA ASN A 352 -3.08 3.91 -3.13
C ASN A 352 -4.46 4.59 -3.23
N ASP A 353 -4.52 5.87 -2.89
CA ASP A 353 -5.58 6.75 -3.39
C ASP A 353 -5.21 7.19 -4.81
N LEU A 354 -6.16 7.11 -5.73
CA LEU A 354 -5.96 7.36 -7.16
C LEU A 354 -6.87 8.51 -7.62
N GLU A 355 -6.48 9.13 -8.72
CA GLU A 355 -7.29 10.03 -9.51
C GLU A 355 -7.47 9.47 -10.91
N VAL A 356 -8.71 9.50 -11.40
CA VAL A 356 -9.06 8.98 -12.73
C VAL A 356 -10.02 9.97 -13.36
N ARG A 357 -9.58 10.64 -14.44
CA ARG A 357 -10.39 11.67 -15.14
C ARG A 357 -10.90 12.77 -14.20
N GLY A 358 -10.05 13.21 -13.26
CA GLY A 358 -10.40 14.21 -12.23
C GLY A 358 -11.21 13.66 -11.05
N PHE A 359 -11.64 12.40 -11.08
CA PHE A 359 -12.37 11.79 -9.98
C PHE A 359 -11.43 11.09 -8.99
N SER A 360 -11.66 11.33 -7.69
CA SER A 360 -10.88 10.66 -6.65
C SER A 360 -11.46 9.29 -6.31
N LEU A 361 -10.64 8.25 -6.47
CA LEU A 361 -10.88 6.91 -5.96
C LEU A 361 -10.03 6.68 -4.71
N ARG A 362 -10.68 6.49 -3.56
CA ARG A 362 -10.03 6.26 -2.26
C ARG A 362 -9.89 4.78 -1.95
N ARG A 363 -8.86 4.42 -1.17
CA ARG A 363 -8.56 3.03 -0.81
C ARG A 363 -8.57 2.14 -2.06
N SER A 364 -7.90 2.63 -3.09
CA SER A 364 -7.89 1.96 -4.37
C SER A 364 -6.88 0.84 -4.34
N VAL A 365 -7.27 -0.25 -4.98
CA VAL A 365 -6.48 -1.44 -5.19
C VAL A 365 -6.41 -1.67 -6.69
N LEU A 366 -5.20 -1.80 -7.21
CA LEU A 366 -4.98 -2.33 -8.56
C LEU A 366 -4.32 -3.70 -8.44
N ASP A 367 -4.94 -4.71 -9.02
CA ASP A 367 -4.38 -6.04 -9.16
C ASP A 367 -4.00 -6.27 -10.62
N LEU A 368 -2.73 -6.53 -10.87
CA LEU A 368 -2.19 -6.84 -12.20
C LEU A 368 -1.86 -8.32 -12.27
N THR A 369 -2.34 -8.96 -13.33
CA THR A 369 -2.10 -10.38 -13.62
C THR A 369 -1.71 -10.54 -15.09
N PRO A 370 -1.23 -11.73 -15.51
CA PRO A 370 -1.01 -12.02 -16.92
C PRO A 370 -2.24 -11.84 -17.82
N ARG A 371 -3.45 -11.87 -17.24
CA ARG A 371 -4.72 -11.73 -17.97
C ARG A 371 -5.18 -10.27 -18.10
N GLY A 372 -4.47 -9.32 -17.50
CA GLY A 372 -4.82 -7.90 -17.47
C GLY A 372 -4.86 -7.34 -16.05
N ALA A 373 -5.32 -6.10 -15.94
CA ALA A 373 -5.42 -5.39 -14.68
C ALA A 373 -6.88 -5.20 -14.25
N THR A 374 -7.13 -5.34 -12.96
CA THR A 374 -8.40 -4.97 -12.33
C THR A 374 -8.19 -3.85 -11.35
N ALA A 375 -9.12 -2.91 -11.31
CA ALA A 375 -9.10 -1.80 -10.35
C ALA A 375 -10.35 -1.83 -9.50
N LYS A 376 -10.17 -1.55 -8.21
CA LYS A 376 -11.23 -1.39 -7.22
C LYS A 376 -10.94 -0.14 -6.41
N GLY A 377 -11.97 0.59 -6.00
CA GLY A 377 -11.80 1.73 -5.10
C GLY A 377 -13.12 2.36 -4.71
N ARG A 378 -13.08 3.28 -3.76
CA ARG A 378 -14.26 4.07 -3.41
C ARG A 378 -14.23 5.41 -4.13
N LEU A 379 -15.07 5.55 -5.15
CA LEU A 379 -15.29 6.81 -5.86
C LEU A 379 -16.03 7.78 -4.95
N ARG A 380 -15.44 8.96 -4.73
CA ARG A 380 -16.12 10.07 -4.05
C ARG A 380 -16.55 11.10 -5.08
N LEU A 381 -17.85 11.36 -5.14
CA LEU A 381 -18.41 12.37 -6.04
C LEU A 381 -18.25 13.78 -5.44
N PRO A 382 -18.15 14.81 -6.29
CA PRO A 382 -18.10 16.22 -5.86
C PRO A 382 -19.35 16.63 -5.09
N ASP A 383 -19.30 17.79 -4.43
CA ASP A 383 -20.43 18.44 -3.73
C ASP A 383 -21.25 17.56 -2.78
N ARG A 384 -20.61 16.53 -2.20
CA ARG A 384 -21.27 15.56 -1.30
C ARG A 384 -22.42 14.82 -1.98
N MET A 385 -22.35 14.63 -3.30
CA MET A 385 -23.38 13.91 -4.07
C MET A 385 -23.47 12.42 -3.70
N GLY A 386 -22.40 11.83 -3.16
CA GLY A 386 -22.39 10.44 -2.71
C GLY A 386 -21.02 9.80 -2.81
N GLU A 387 -20.93 8.55 -2.38
CA GLU A 387 -19.75 7.70 -2.57
C GLU A 387 -20.20 6.33 -3.09
N ALA A 388 -19.39 5.71 -3.95
CA ALA A 388 -19.67 4.41 -4.53
C ALA A 388 -18.44 3.51 -4.48
N GLU A 389 -18.64 2.23 -4.23
CA GLU A 389 -17.60 1.24 -4.49
C GLU A 389 -17.59 0.91 -5.99
N MET A 390 -16.47 1.20 -6.63
CA MET A 390 -16.24 0.97 -8.05
C MET A 390 -15.33 -0.24 -8.21
N ARG A 391 -15.62 -1.08 -9.20
CA ARG A 391 -14.78 -2.20 -9.61
C ARG A 391 -14.80 -2.35 -11.13
N GLY A 392 -13.71 -2.81 -11.70
CA GLY A 392 -13.69 -3.13 -13.12
C GLY A 392 -12.31 -3.47 -13.65
N THR A 393 -12.18 -3.46 -14.96
CA THR A 393 -10.98 -3.89 -15.69
C THR A 393 -10.32 -2.72 -16.40
N VAL A 394 -9.00 -2.84 -16.56
CA VAL A 394 -8.18 -1.91 -17.33
C VAL A 394 -7.58 -2.70 -18.49
N GLY A 395 -7.97 -2.30 -19.69
CA GLY A 395 -7.50 -2.88 -20.95
C GLY A 395 -6.15 -2.32 -21.37
N ASN A 396 -5.57 -2.96 -22.38
CA ASN A 396 -4.22 -2.66 -22.83
C ASN A 396 -4.10 -1.43 -23.75
N ASP A 397 -5.24 -0.95 -24.20
CA ASP A 397 -5.46 0.15 -25.13
C ASP A 397 -5.80 1.45 -24.41
N ARG A 398 -5.50 1.54 -23.10
CA ARG A 398 -5.92 2.64 -22.20
C ARG A 398 -7.43 2.74 -22.04
N LEU A 399 -8.20 1.78 -22.56
CA LEU A 399 -9.61 1.68 -22.23
C LEU A 399 -9.73 1.08 -20.83
N PHE A 400 -10.68 1.60 -20.08
CA PHE A 400 -11.00 1.08 -18.77
C PHE A 400 -12.50 1.27 -18.53
N GLU A 401 -13.07 0.39 -17.74
CA GLU A 401 -14.47 0.50 -17.34
C GLU A 401 -14.58 0.10 -15.88
N LEU A 402 -14.93 1.06 -15.02
CA LEU A 402 -15.25 0.81 -13.63
C LEU A 402 -16.74 1.01 -13.42
N ALA A 403 -17.40 0.02 -12.84
CA ALA A 403 -18.81 0.05 -12.54
C ALA A 403 -19.07 -0.03 -11.03
N GLY A 404 -20.17 0.59 -10.60
CA GLY A 404 -20.60 0.59 -9.22
C GLY A 404 -22.07 0.95 -9.09
N LYS A 405 -22.60 0.86 -7.87
CA LYS A 405 -23.94 1.34 -7.53
C LYS A 405 -23.88 2.17 -6.26
N ALA A 406 -24.67 3.24 -6.19
CA ALA A 406 -24.78 4.05 -4.98
C ALA A 406 -26.10 4.83 -4.94
N ASP A 407 -26.47 5.25 -3.74
CA ASP A 407 -27.48 6.28 -3.54
C ASP A 407 -26.84 7.65 -3.72
N LEU A 408 -27.40 8.47 -4.62
CA LEU A 408 -26.86 9.78 -4.97
C LEU A 408 -27.83 10.89 -4.60
N ARG A 409 -27.29 12.06 -4.25
CA ARG A 409 -28.05 13.29 -4.02
C ARG A 409 -27.60 14.38 -4.98
N LEU A 410 -28.41 14.66 -6.00
CA LEU A 410 -28.12 15.60 -7.09
C LEU A 410 -29.11 16.76 -7.07
N ALA A 411 -28.63 18.01 -6.94
CA ALA A 411 -29.49 19.21 -6.78
C ALA A 411 -30.59 19.07 -5.69
N GLY A 412 -30.31 18.25 -4.66
CA GLY A 412 -31.23 17.95 -3.57
C GLY A 412 -32.24 16.82 -3.86
N PHE A 413 -32.23 16.23 -5.06
CA PHE A 413 -33.01 15.04 -5.41
C PHE A 413 -32.22 13.77 -5.11
N ASN A 414 -32.91 12.71 -4.67
CA ASN A 414 -32.29 11.43 -4.39
C ASN A 414 -32.45 10.49 -5.58
N LEU A 415 -31.37 9.82 -5.97
CA LEU A 415 -31.35 8.71 -6.91
C LEU A 415 -30.94 7.46 -6.14
N VAL A 416 -31.88 6.57 -5.87
CA VAL A 416 -31.65 5.35 -5.08
C VAL A 416 -31.12 4.25 -6.00
N GLY A 417 -30.04 3.58 -5.60
CA GLY A 417 -29.43 2.47 -6.33
C GLY A 417 -28.95 2.84 -7.73
N ALA A 418 -28.50 4.09 -7.93
CA ALA A 418 -28.03 4.57 -9.23
C ALA A 418 -26.82 3.74 -9.70
N GLY A 419 -26.88 3.28 -10.95
CA GLY A 419 -25.76 2.68 -11.64
C GLY A 419 -24.74 3.75 -12.06
N LEU A 420 -23.47 3.48 -11.78
CA LEU A 420 -22.34 4.35 -12.08
C LEU A 420 -21.39 3.61 -13.00
N ARG A 421 -20.91 4.29 -14.04
CA ARG A 421 -19.92 3.75 -14.97
C ARG A 421 -18.88 4.82 -15.31
N LEU A 422 -17.65 4.61 -14.85
CA LEU A 422 -16.51 5.47 -15.16
C LEU A 422 -15.69 4.84 -16.29
N SER A 423 -15.43 5.62 -17.34
CA SER A 423 -14.70 5.21 -18.55
C SER A 423 -13.89 6.39 -19.09
N PRO A 424 -13.11 6.23 -20.18
CA PRO A 424 -12.43 7.37 -20.83
C PRO A 424 -13.38 8.52 -21.21
N ALA A 425 -14.63 8.20 -21.54
CA ALA A 425 -15.68 9.17 -21.87
C ALA A 425 -16.18 9.99 -20.65
N GLY A 426 -15.78 9.64 -19.43
CA GLY A 426 -16.22 10.27 -18.19
C GLY A 426 -17.09 9.36 -17.33
N LEU A 427 -17.75 9.96 -16.34
CA LEU A 427 -18.64 9.26 -15.41
C LEU A 427 -20.09 9.32 -15.89
N ALA A 428 -20.60 8.18 -16.35
CA ALA A 428 -22.01 8.00 -16.67
C ALA A 428 -22.79 7.55 -15.44
N VAL A 429 -24.00 8.08 -15.29
CA VAL A 429 -24.93 7.77 -14.19
C VAL A 429 -26.29 7.43 -14.76
N ALA A 430 -26.93 6.40 -14.24
CA ALA A 430 -28.30 6.05 -14.56
C ALA A 430 -29.05 5.64 -13.29
N GLY A 431 -30.27 6.12 -13.10
CA GLY A 431 -31.05 5.79 -11.91
C GLY A 431 -32.45 6.39 -11.93
N LYS A 432 -33.26 5.97 -10.97
CA LYS A 432 -34.62 6.49 -10.77
C LYS A 432 -34.56 7.69 -9.84
N VAL A 433 -35.05 8.84 -10.30
CA VAL A 433 -35.18 10.05 -9.49
C VAL A 433 -36.64 10.23 -9.06
N GLU A 434 -36.84 10.53 -7.78
CA GLU A 434 -38.15 10.93 -7.25
C GLU A 434 -38.29 12.45 -7.31
N LEU A 435 -39.31 12.92 -8.02
CA LEU A 435 -39.68 14.33 -8.14
C LEU A 435 -40.83 14.61 -7.16
N PRO A 436 -40.58 15.35 -6.06
CA PRO A 436 -41.59 15.54 -5.03
C PRO A 436 -42.88 16.15 -5.59
N GLY A 437 -44.00 15.49 -5.28
CA GLY A 437 -45.32 15.90 -5.75
C GLY A 437 -45.64 15.59 -7.20
N ALA A 438 -44.70 15.04 -8.00
CA ALA A 438 -44.87 14.74 -9.43
C ALA A 438 -44.66 13.26 -9.81
N GLY A 439 -44.05 12.45 -8.96
CA GLY A 439 -43.80 11.02 -9.23
C GLY A 439 -42.32 10.73 -9.47
N SER A 440 -42.00 9.67 -10.21
CA SER A 440 -40.62 9.23 -10.45
C SER A 440 -40.32 9.03 -11.92
N VAL A 441 -39.07 9.25 -12.33
CA VAL A 441 -38.61 9.04 -13.71
C VAL A 441 -37.22 8.41 -13.71
N GLU A 442 -36.94 7.55 -14.68
CA GLU A 442 -35.58 7.06 -14.92
C GLU A 442 -34.79 8.12 -15.71
N VAL A 443 -33.62 8.47 -15.20
CA VAL A 443 -32.72 9.45 -15.80
C VAL A 443 -31.36 8.81 -16.06
N SER A 444 -30.70 9.26 -17.12
CA SER A 444 -29.33 8.88 -17.45
C SER A 444 -28.55 10.08 -17.99
N GLY A 445 -27.25 10.13 -17.74
CA GLY A 445 -26.38 11.19 -18.25
C GLY A 445 -24.99 11.16 -17.63
N GLY A 446 -24.34 12.32 -17.59
CA GLY A 446 -22.95 12.46 -17.13
C GLY A 446 -22.81 13.32 -15.88
N ILE A 447 -21.82 13.01 -15.06
CA ILE A 447 -21.29 13.90 -14.02
C ILE A 447 -19.84 14.22 -14.38
N GLU A 448 -19.47 15.49 -14.26
CA GLU A 448 -18.09 15.97 -14.42
C GLU A 448 -17.39 16.04 -13.06
N ALA A 449 -16.05 15.95 -13.06
CA ALA A 449 -15.25 16.10 -11.85
C ALA A 449 -15.43 17.48 -11.18
N SER A 450 -15.84 18.49 -11.96
CA SER A 450 -16.19 19.84 -11.51
C SER A 450 -17.45 19.91 -10.65
N GLY A 451 -18.26 18.85 -10.61
CA GLY A 451 -19.59 18.86 -10.00
C GLY A 451 -20.71 19.33 -10.93
N GLN A 452 -20.39 19.76 -12.16
CA GLN A 452 -21.42 19.92 -13.19
C GLN A 452 -21.98 18.56 -13.59
N PHE A 453 -23.28 18.51 -13.86
CA PHE A 453 -23.94 17.29 -14.30
C PHE A 453 -25.16 17.61 -15.13
N GLU A 454 -25.51 16.68 -16.01
CA GLU A 454 -26.71 16.75 -16.81
C GLU A 454 -27.28 15.33 -16.98
N LEU A 455 -28.45 15.08 -16.41
CA LEU A 455 -29.15 13.81 -16.56
C LEU A 455 -30.48 14.02 -17.27
N ARG A 456 -30.80 13.18 -18.25
CA ARG A 456 -32.02 13.26 -19.05
C ARG A 456 -32.85 11.99 -18.88
N GLY A 457 -34.17 12.16 -18.78
CA GLY A 457 -35.11 11.07 -18.63
C GLY A 457 -36.42 11.33 -19.36
N ARG A 458 -37.18 10.27 -19.61
CA ARG A 458 -38.54 10.35 -20.17
C ARG A 458 -39.48 9.47 -19.36
N GLY A 459 -40.68 9.97 -19.09
CA GLY A 459 -41.68 9.20 -18.36
C GLY A 459 -43.04 9.88 -18.30
N THR A 460 -43.94 9.32 -17.51
CA THR A 460 -45.21 9.97 -17.15
C THR A 460 -45.09 10.55 -15.74
N LEU A 461 -45.40 11.85 -15.61
CA LEU A 461 -45.45 12.51 -14.31
C LEU A 461 -46.90 12.87 -13.96
N THR A 462 -47.22 12.96 -12.69
CA THR A 462 -48.58 13.27 -12.21
C THR A 462 -48.59 14.38 -11.14
N PRO A 463 -48.02 15.57 -11.42
CA PRO A 463 -48.04 16.68 -10.48
C PRO A 463 -49.46 17.03 -10.05
N ILE A 464 -49.71 17.02 -8.73
CA ILE A 464 -51.01 17.35 -8.11
C ILE A 464 -52.23 16.66 -8.79
N GLY A 465 -52.04 15.42 -9.25
CA GLY A 465 -53.08 14.62 -9.90
C GLY A 465 -53.30 14.91 -11.40
N LEU A 466 -52.57 15.86 -12.00
CA LEU A 466 -52.63 16.13 -13.44
C LEU A 466 -51.59 15.28 -14.18
N ARG A 467 -52.04 14.39 -15.08
CA ARG A 467 -51.15 13.54 -15.89
C ARG A 467 -50.41 14.38 -16.95
N LEU A 468 -49.08 14.33 -16.90
CA LEU A 468 -48.15 14.83 -17.92
C LEU A 468 -47.63 13.63 -18.72
N ALA A 469 -48.09 13.49 -19.96
CA ALA A 469 -47.62 12.45 -20.87
C ALA A 469 -46.32 12.88 -21.56
N ASP A 470 -45.46 11.91 -21.81
CA ASP A 470 -44.15 12.08 -22.47
C ASP A 470 -43.30 13.19 -21.85
N ALA A 471 -43.33 13.25 -20.51
CA ALA A 471 -42.55 14.22 -19.76
C ALA A 471 -41.07 13.94 -19.95
N ARG A 472 -40.36 14.88 -20.56
CA ARG A 472 -38.91 14.94 -20.63
C ARG A 472 -38.43 15.68 -19.40
N VAL A 473 -37.52 15.06 -18.66
CA VAL A 473 -36.92 15.62 -17.45
C VAL A 473 -35.44 15.80 -17.70
N GLU A 474 -34.93 17.00 -17.42
CA GLU A 474 -33.51 17.32 -17.45
C GLU A 474 -33.11 17.79 -16.04
N LEU A 475 -32.26 17.02 -15.39
CA LEU A 475 -31.73 17.30 -14.07
C LEU A 475 -30.35 17.94 -14.20
N SER A 476 -30.19 19.12 -13.61
CA SER A 476 -28.94 19.88 -13.55
C SER A 476 -28.75 20.48 -12.15
N PRO A 477 -27.61 21.13 -11.84
CA PRO A 477 -27.43 21.83 -10.57
C PRO A 477 -28.53 22.86 -10.24
N ARG A 478 -29.26 23.36 -11.24
CA ARG A 478 -30.36 24.33 -11.08
C ARG A 478 -31.69 23.71 -10.65
N GLY A 479 -31.85 22.39 -10.78
CA GLY A 479 -33.08 21.65 -10.47
C GLY A 479 -33.51 20.71 -11.60
N ALA A 480 -34.77 20.26 -11.56
CA ALA A 480 -35.35 19.41 -12.59
C ALA A 480 -36.20 20.25 -13.54
N ALA A 481 -35.68 20.53 -14.74
CA ALA A 481 -36.46 21.11 -15.83
C ALA A 481 -37.36 20.02 -16.43
N VAL A 482 -38.63 20.35 -16.65
CA VAL A 482 -39.63 19.42 -17.18
C VAL A 482 -40.28 20.05 -18.41
N SER A 483 -40.40 19.27 -19.49
CA SER A 483 -41.24 19.60 -20.64
C SER A 483 -42.15 18.41 -20.96
N ALA A 484 -43.43 18.63 -21.15
CA ALA A 484 -44.39 17.54 -21.33
C ALA A 484 -45.63 17.99 -22.11
N SER A 485 -46.47 17.03 -22.49
CA SER A 485 -47.83 17.30 -22.95
C SER A 485 -48.84 16.94 -21.86
N THR A 486 -49.92 17.70 -21.74
CA THR A 486 -51.01 17.38 -20.82
C THR A 486 -52.36 17.72 -21.42
N ARG A 487 -53.41 17.04 -20.96
CA ARG A 487 -54.78 17.37 -21.33
C ARG A 487 -55.49 18.01 -20.14
N PHE A 488 -55.96 19.23 -20.35
CA PHE A 488 -56.77 19.96 -19.37
C PHE A 488 -58.02 20.51 -20.08
N MET A 489 -59.20 20.24 -19.52
CA MET A 489 -60.49 20.60 -20.14
C MET A 489 -60.67 20.09 -21.58
N GLY A 490 -60.14 18.90 -21.89
CA GLY A 490 -60.20 18.31 -23.24
C GLY A 490 -59.26 18.95 -24.26
N GLN A 491 -58.44 19.92 -23.86
CA GLN A 491 -57.45 20.58 -24.72
C GLN A 491 -56.04 20.09 -24.40
N SER A 492 -55.19 19.99 -25.42
CA SER A 492 -53.78 19.65 -25.25
C SER A 492 -52.95 20.90 -24.97
N PHE A 493 -52.11 20.84 -23.95
CA PHE A 493 -51.13 21.86 -23.58
C PHE A 493 -49.73 21.27 -23.66
N ALA A 494 -48.81 21.97 -24.32
CA ALA A 494 -47.38 21.75 -24.14
C ALA A 494 -46.94 22.59 -22.93
N VAL A 495 -46.52 21.94 -21.86
CA VAL A 495 -46.10 22.60 -20.62
C VAL A 495 -44.60 22.45 -20.43
N SER A 496 -43.97 23.50 -19.89
CA SER A 496 -42.57 23.49 -19.50
C SER A 496 -42.34 24.25 -18.20
N GLY A 497 -41.33 23.89 -17.44
CA GLY A 497 -40.93 24.65 -16.26
C GLY A 497 -39.98 23.88 -15.36
N MET A 498 -39.99 24.18 -14.06
CA MET A 498 -39.08 23.58 -13.09
C MET A 498 -39.81 22.92 -11.92
N ILE A 499 -39.27 21.80 -11.48
CA ILE A 499 -39.54 21.17 -10.20
C ILE A 499 -38.27 21.30 -9.35
N ARG A 500 -38.42 21.74 -8.10
CA ARG A 500 -37.32 21.86 -7.13
C ARG A 500 -37.39 20.73 -6.11
N SER A 501 -36.25 20.39 -5.52
CA SER A 501 -36.13 19.34 -4.51
C SER A 501 -36.91 19.60 -3.22
N ASN A 502 -37.28 20.86 -2.96
CA ASN A 502 -38.20 21.22 -1.87
C ASN A 502 -39.69 21.08 -2.23
N GLY A 503 -40.01 20.47 -3.37
CA GLY A 503 -41.38 20.24 -3.85
C GLY A 503 -42.07 21.45 -4.45
N ARG A 504 -41.39 22.60 -4.62
CA ARG A 504 -41.93 23.71 -5.40
C ARG A 504 -41.99 23.32 -6.87
N ILE A 505 -43.18 23.44 -7.45
CA ILE A 505 -43.46 23.13 -8.85
C ILE A 505 -43.88 24.43 -9.52
N LYS A 506 -43.34 24.72 -10.71
CA LYS A 506 -43.84 25.81 -11.56
C LYS A 506 -43.71 25.38 -13.01
N LEU A 507 -44.81 24.92 -13.60
CA LEU A 507 -44.91 24.59 -15.02
C LEU A 507 -45.92 25.51 -15.67
N SER A 508 -45.62 25.99 -16.87
CA SER A 508 -46.53 26.81 -17.66
C SER A 508 -46.57 26.37 -19.11
N GLY A 509 -47.70 26.58 -19.77
CA GLY A 509 -47.88 26.28 -21.18
C GLY A 509 -49.06 27.02 -21.76
N ASP A 510 -48.98 27.38 -23.03
CA ASP A 510 -50.03 28.10 -23.73
C ASP A 510 -50.62 27.22 -24.85
N THR A 511 -51.92 27.36 -25.08
CA THR A 511 -52.59 26.71 -26.21
C THR A 511 -53.72 27.58 -26.75
N ARG A 512 -54.21 27.24 -27.94
CA ARG A 512 -55.45 27.84 -28.47
C ARG A 512 -56.62 26.96 -28.05
N VAL A 513 -57.64 27.57 -27.48
CA VAL A 513 -58.79 26.85 -26.94
C VAL A 513 -60.03 27.07 -27.79
N ARG A 514 -60.76 25.98 -28.02
CA ARG A 514 -62.12 25.95 -28.58
C ARG A 514 -63.01 25.10 -27.67
N VAL A 515 -63.70 25.72 -26.73
CA VAL A 515 -64.61 25.04 -25.79
C VAL A 515 -65.99 25.66 -25.92
N GLY A 516 -66.87 24.99 -26.67
CA GLY A 516 -68.20 25.50 -27.02
C GLY A 516 -68.11 26.88 -27.71
N PRO A 517 -68.74 27.94 -27.17
CA PRO A 517 -68.70 29.28 -27.74
C PRO A 517 -67.37 30.02 -27.54
N LEU A 518 -66.47 29.50 -26.69
CA LEU A 518 -65.21 30.14 -26.33
C LEU A 518 -64.14 29.87 -27.39
N ARG A 519 -63.60 30.93 -27.98
CA ARG A 519 -62.38 30.89 -28.81
C ARG A 519 -61.36 31.88 -28.28
N GLY A 520 -60.14 31.41 -28.03
CA GLY A 520 -59.13 32.25 -27.39
C GLY A 520 -57.77 31.57 -27.20
N LYS A 521 -56.89 32.26 -26.48
CA LYS A 521 -55.66 31.71 -25.91
C LYS A 521 -55.95 31.24 -24.49
N ALA A 522 -55.36 30.13 -24.09
CA ALA A 522 -55.35 29.73 -22.70
C ALA A 522 -53.94 29.46 -22.23
N SER A 523 -53.63 29.99 -21.05
CA SER A 523 -52.37 29.81 -20.35
C SER A 523 -52.61 28.91 -19.14
N LEU A 524 -51.94 27.76 -19.11
CA LEU A 524 -51.97 26.83 -18.00
C LEU A 524 -50.78 27.11 -17.08
N LEU A 525 -51.03 27.24 -15.78
CA LEU A 525 -50.02 27.34 -14.73
C LEU A 525 -50.27 26.22 -13.72
N ILE A 526 -49.28 25.35 -13.55
CA ILE A 526 -49.28 24.25 -12.58
C ILE A 526 -48.28 24.64 -11.49
N THR A 527 -48.76 24.74 -10.25
CA THR A 527 -47.91 24.91 -9.06
C THR A 527 -48.10 23.77 -8.08
N GLU A 528 -47.29 23.70 -7.04
CA GLU A 528 -47.37 22.64 -6.02
C GLU A 528 -48.70 22.60 -5.25
N ARG A 529 -49.51 23.66 -5.35
CA ARG A 529 -50.80 23.79 -4.64
C ARG A 529 -52.02 23.77 -5.56
N ARG A 530 -51.86 24.07 -6.85
CA ARG A 530 -53.01 24.30 -7.75
C ARG A 530 -52.63 24.22 -9.22
N VAL A 531 -53.60 23.78 -10.03
CA VAL A 531 -53.62 24.00 -11.48
C VAL A 531 -54.55 25.18 -11.75
N ARG A 532 -54.09 26.15 -12.54
CA ARG A 532 -54.86 27.31 -13.00
C ARG A 532 -54.78 27.40 -14.50
N ALA A 533 -55.91 27.44 -15.20
CA ALA A 533 -55.95 27.90 -16.58
C ALA A 533 -56.52 29.32 -16.61
N LEU A 534 -55.80 30.26 -17.23
CA LEU A 534 -56.29 31.58 -17.58
C LEU A 534 -56.70 31.57 -19.05
N VAL A 535 -57.99 31.79 -19.33
CA VAL A 535 -58.49 31.86 -20.70
C VAL A 535 -58.79 33.32 -21.06
N GLU A 536 -58.22 33.77 -22.17
CA GLU A 536 -58.45 35.09 -22.76
C GLU A 536 -58.96 34.92 -24.19
N GLY A 537 -60.02 35.65 -24.56
CA GLY A 537 -60.58 35.52 -25.90
C GLY A 537 -61.99 36.08 -26.03
N ARG A 538 -62.81 35.42 -26.84
CA ARG A 538 -64.22 35.80 -27.06
C ARG A 538 -65.14 34.60 -26.85
N ALA A 539 -66.24 34.81 -26.15
CA ALA A 539 -67.37 33.88 -26.12
C ALA A 539 -68.44 34.37 -27.09
N CYS A 540 -68.82 33.55 -28.07
CA CYS A 540 -69.86 33.90 -29.03
C CYS A 540 -71.11 33.03 -28.84
N LEU A 541 -72.24 33.63 -28.47
CA LEU A 541 -73.55 32.99 -28.52
C LEU A 541 -74.30 33.50 -29.77
N GLY A 542 -74.38 32.68 -30.80
CA GLY A 542 -74.89 33.09 -32.11
C GLY A 542 -73.99 34.16 -32.75
N LYS A 543 -74.58 35.29 -33.17
CA LYS A 543 -73.86 36.42 -33.78
C LYS A 543 -73.24 37.40 -32.76
N LYS A 544 -73.53 37.27 -31.46
CA LYS A 544 -73.03 38.17 -30.42
C LYS A 544 -71.82 37.56 -29.73
N CYS A 545 -70.69 38.29 -29.72
CA CYS A 545 -69.46 37.89 -29.06
C CYS A 545 -69.11 38.86 -27.92
N VAL A 546 -68.72 38.32 -26.76
CA VAL A 546 -68.24 39.10 -25.62
C VAL A 546 -66.77 38.79 -25.39
N ALA A 547 -65.95 39.84 -25.27
CA ALA A 547 -64.55 39.70 -24.92
C ALA A 547 -64.41 39.25 -23.46
N ILE A 548 -63.53 38.29 -23.22
CA ILE A 548 -63.22 37.74 -21.90
C ILE A 548 -61.77 38.09 -21.63
N ALA A 549 -61.56 39.03 -20.70
CA ALA A 549 -60.25 39.49 -20.29
C ALA A 549 -59.50 38.51 -19.37
N GLY A 550 -60.18 37.46 -18.87
CA GLY A 550 -59.57 36.43 -18.05
C GLY A 550 -60.59 35.60 -17.28
N MET A 551 -60.63 34.30 -17.55
CA MET A 551 -61.35 33.33 -16.73
C MET A 551 -60.35 32.37 -16.08
N GLU A 552 -60.38 32.26 -14.76
CA GLU A 552 -59.61 31.25 -14.02
C GLU A 552 -60.43 29.97 -13.93
N VAL A 553 -59.90 28.84 -14.40
CA VAL A 553 -60.52 27.52 -14.23
C VAL A 553 -59.64 26.64 -13.35
N ASP A 554 -60.25 26.06 -12.31
CA ASP A 554 -59.57 25.12 -11.40
C ASP A 554 -59.76 23.64 -11.81
N THR A 555 -59.05 22.73 -11.14
CA THR A 555 -59.14 21.28 -11.40
C THR A 555 -60.53 20.69 -11.12
N LYS A 556 -61.39 21.38 -10.37
CA LYS A 556 -62.78 20.97 -10.08
C LYS A 556 -63.76 21.47 -11.15
N GLY A 557 -63.27 22.15 -12.19
CA GLY A 557 -64.10 22.74 -13.25
C GLY A 557 -64.91 23.95 -12.78
N ARG A 558 -64.49 24.61 -11.69
CA ARG A 558 -65.08 25.90 -11.28
C ARG A 558 -64.47 26.99 -12.14
N ILE A 559 -65.33 27.80 -12.75
CA ILE A 559 -64.93 28.94 -13.57
C ILE A 559 -65.12 30.19 -12.72
N CYS A 560 -64.04 30.92 -12.50
CA CYS A 560 -64.01 32.17 -11.76
C CYS A 560 -63.67 33.30 -12.74
N PRO A 561 -64.68 33.96 -13.35
CA PRO A 561 -64.43 35.19 -14.10
C PRO A 561 -63.76 36.23 -13.20
N VAL A 562 -62.73 36.87 -13.73
CA VAL A 562 -62.04 37.98 -13.06
C VAL A 562 -62.66 39.27 -13.58
N PHE A 563 -63.62 39.83 -12.84
CA PHE A 563 -64.18 41.15 -13.15
C PHE A 563 -63.35 42.23 -12.46
N PRO A 564 -62.93 43.30 -13.16
CA PRO A 564 -62.13 44.38 -12.57
C PRO A 564 -62.80 45.04 -11.36
N VAL A 565 -64.13 45.07 -11.33
CA VAL A 565 -64.92 45.87 -10.36
C VAL A 565 -65.58 45.03 -9.27
N ILE A 566 -65.93 43.77 -9.53
CA ILE A 566 -66.85 42.98 -8.66
C ILE A 566 -66.13 41.83 -7.92
N GLY A 567 -64.81 41.71 -8.09
CA GLY A 567 -64.02 40.62 -7.51
C GLY A 567 -64.28 39.25 -8.15
N LYS A 568 -63.71 38.19 -7.56
CA LYS A 568 -63.80 36.81 -8.08
C LYS A 568 -65.04 36.10 -7.53
N LYS A 569 -66.07 35.88 -8.36
CA LYS A 569 -67.16 34.93 -8.06
C LYS A 569 -67.01 33.67 -8.91
N CYS A 570 -66.82 32.53 -8.26
CA CYS A 570 -66.65 31.24 -8.94
C CYS A 570 -67.99 30.53 -9.13
N ILE A 571 -68.31 30.13 -10.36
CA ILE A 571 -69.50 29.34 -10.70
C ILE A 571 -69.05 27.93 -11.08
N ARG A 572 -69.74 26.90 -10.58
CA ARG A 572 -69.48 25.51 -10.96
C ARG A 572 -70.22 25.21 -12.27
N VAL A 573 -69.51 25.20 -13.38
CA VAL A 573 -70.14 25.15 -14.72
C VAL A 573 -70.34 23.71 -15.22
N PHE A 574 -69.54 22.76 -14.74
CA PHE A 574 -69.66 21.35 -15.14
C PHE A 574 -70.27 20.51 -14.01
N LYS A 575 -71.51 20.03 -14.23
CA LYS A 575 -72.08 18.92 -13.45
C LYS A 575 -71.33 17.66 -13.91
N ALA A 576 -70.57 17.03 -13.02
CA ALA A 576 -69.87 15.78 -13.33
C ALA A 576 -70.91 14.76 -13.81
N ARG A 577 -70.85 14.40 -15.10
CA ARG A 577 -71.66 13.33 -15.67
C ARG A 577 -71.17 12.05 -14.99
N ARG A 578 -71.90 11.52 -13.99
CA ARG A 578 -71.61 10.22 -13.39
C ARG A 578 -71.61 9.21 -14.54
N ARG A 579 -70.42 8.73 -14.92
CA ARG A 579 -70.32 7.52 -15.75
C ARG A 579 -70.80 6.39 -14.84
N ARG A 580 -71.92 5.78 -15.20
CA ARG A 580 -72.27 4.42 -14.76
C ARG A 580 -71.35 3.45 -15.49
#